data_AF-A0A7X6CRA4-F1
#
_entry.id   AF-A0A7X6CRA4-F1
#
_cell.length_a   1.000
_cell.length_b   1.000
_cell.length_c   1.000
_cell.angle_alpha   90.00
_cell.angle_beta   90.00
_cell.angle_gamma   90.00
#
_symmetry.space_group_name_H-M   'P 1'
#
loop_
_entity.id
_entity.type
_entity.pdbx_description
1 polymer ?
#
loop_
_entity_poly.entity_id
_entity_poly.type
_entity_poly.pdbx_seq_one_letter_code
_entity_poly.pdbx_strand_id
1 'polypeptide(L)'
;MADNSIQENRLSLARASLRLALERYAYLRQKQKNSTTELEAALQNQLDILTYTSEKLDRNVIRIATFGMVSRGKSAVLNALLGQKILQTGPLNGVTQWPRSVRWTIPAVPGED
;
A
#
# COMPACT_ATOMS: atom_id res chain seq x y z
N MET A 1 4.65 -24.93 -3.09
CA MET A 1 4.63 -24.50 -4.50
C MET A 1 3.21 -24.22 -5.01
N ALA A 2 2.20 -25.06 -4.75
CA ALA A 2 0.83 -24.83 -5.23
C ALA A 2 0.14 -23.56 -4.66
N ASP A 3 0.38 -23.21 -3.39
CA ASP A 3 -0.28 -22.08 -2.73
C ASP A 3 0.09 -20.71 -3.35
N ASN A 4 1.35 -20.55 -3.77
CA ASN A 4 1.82 -19.32 -4.40
C ASN A 4 1.13 -19.08 -5.76
N SER A 5 0.95 -20.13 -6.58
CA SER A 5 0.26 -20.00 -7.88
C SER A 5 -1.21 -19.60 -7.73
N ILE A 6 -1.88 -20.05 -6.66
CA ILE A 6 -3.28 -19.68 -6.40
C ILE A 6 -3.37 -18.21 -5.97
N GLN A 7 -2.44 -17.76 -5.12
CA GLN A 7 -2.36 -16.37 -4.70
C GLN A 7 -2.04 -15.43 -5.87
N GLU A 8 -1.08 -15.78 -6.72
CA GLU A 8 -0.72 -15.03 -7.92
C GLU A 8 -1.89 -14.94 -8.91
N ASN A 9 -2.62 -16.04 -9.11
CA ASN A 9 -3.78 -16.05 -9.99
C ASN A 9 -4.92 -15.18 -9.44
N ARG A 10 -5.23 -15.28 -8.14
CA ARG A 10 -6.23 -14.41 -7.49
C ARG A 10 -5.86 -12.93 -7.59
N LEU A 11 -4.58 -12.61 -7.43
CA LEU A 11 -4.08 -11.25 -7.56
C LEU A 11 -4.18 -10.75 -9.02
N SER A 12 -3.84 -11.59 -9.99
CA SER A 12 -4.02 -11.30 -11.42
C SER A 12 -5.48 -11.01 -11.77
N LEU A 13 -6.40 -11.85 -11.30
CA LEU A 13 -7.84 -11.67 -11.50
C LEU A 13 -8.36 -10.38 -10.84
N ALA A 14 -7.90 -10.07 -9.62
CA ALA A 14 -8.28 -8.83 -8.93
C ALA A 14 -7.79 -7.58 -9.68
N ARG A 15 -6.58 -7.61 -10.26
CA ARG A 15 -6.08 -6.51 -11.10
C ARG A 15 -6.90 -6.36 -12.37
N ALA A 16 -7.19 -7.46 -13.06
CA ALA A 16 -7.96 -7.44 -14.29
C ALA A 16 -9.38 -6.88 -14.09
N SER A 17 -10.05 -7.27 -13.01
CA SER A 17 -11.40 -6.79 -12.71
C SER A 17 -11.44 -5.30 -12.36
N LEU A 18 -10.44 -4.78 -11.63
CA LEU A 18 -10.33 -3.36 -11.32
C LEU A 18 -10.02 -2.51 -12.55
N ARG A 19 -9.16 -2.97 -13.46
CA ARG A 19 -8.90 -2.29 -14.73
C ARG A 19 -10.17 -2.19 -15.57
N LEU A 20 -10.91 -3.29 -15.70
CA LEU A 20 -12.18 -3.30 -16.41
C LEU A 20 -13.20 -2.34 -15.78
N ALA A 21 -13.27 -2.31 -14.44
CA ALA A 21 -14.15 -1.39 -13.74
C ALA A 21 -13.77 0.07 -14.03
N LEU A 22 -12.48 0.42 -13.94
CA LEU A 22 -11.98 1.76 -14.24
C LEU A 22 -12.33 2.19 -15.67
N GLU A 23 -12.09 1.34 -16.68
CA GLU A 23 -12.43 1.62 -18.07
C GLU A 23 -13.94 1.87 -18.23
N ARG A 24 -14.77 1.01 -17.62
CA ARG A 24 -16.23 1.13 -17.66
C ARG A 24 -16.71 2.45 -17.05
N TYR A 25 -16.20 2.82 -15.87
CA TYR A 25 -16.63 4.04 -15.18
C TYR A 25 -16.07 5.30 -15.83
N ALA A 26 -14.85 5.26 -16.39
CA ALA A 26 -14.29 6.36 -17.17
C ALA A 26 -15.13 6.63 -18.43
N TYR A 27 -15.56 5.57 -19.13
CA TYR A 27 -16.47 5.68 -20.28
C TYR A 27 -17.83 6.27 -19.88
N LEU A 28 -18.44 5.79 -18.80
CA LEU A 28 -19.71 6.31 -18.31
C LEU A 28 -19.62 7.80 -17.94
N ARG A 29 -18.53 8.22 -17.30
CA ARG A 29 -18.26 9.63 -16.98
C ARG A 29 -18.19 10.48 -18.25
N GLN A 30 -17.50 10.02 -19.30
CA GLN A 30 -17.40 10.74 -20.56
C GLN A 30 -18.79 10.91 -21.23
N LYS A 31 -19.66 9.91 -21.08
CA LYS A 31 -21.04 9.96 -21.58
C LYS A 31 -21.97 10.86 -20.74
N GLN A 32 -21.73 10.98 -19.44
CA GLN A 32 -22.57 11.73 -18.49
C GLN A 32 -22.08 13.15 -18.16
N LYS A 33 -21.26 13.74 -19.03
CA LYS A 33 -20.64 15.08 -18.85
C LYS A 33 -21.61 16.27 -18.69
N ASN A 34 -22.93 16.01 -18.70
CA ASN A 34 -24.01 16.98 -18.53
C ASN A 34 -24.82 16.72 -17.24
N SER A 35 -24.26 16.01 -16.27
CA SER A 35 -24.95 15.65 -15.03
C SER A 35 -24.73 16.65 -13.90
N THR A 36 -25.53 16.58 -12.84
CA THR A 36 -25.45 17.47 -11.67
C THR A 36 -24.06 17.41 -11.03
N THR A 37 -23.52 18.57 -10.62
CA THR A 37 -22.17 18.74 -10.05
C THR A 37 -21.85 17.78 -8.88
N GLU A 38 -22.86 17.47 -8.05
CA GLU A 38 -22.72 16.55 -6.91
C GLU A 38 -22.48 15.10 -7.35
N LEU A 39 -23.18 14.67 -8.42
CA LEU A 39 -23.03 13.32 -8.98
C LEU A 39 -21.66 13.15 -9.62
N GLU A 40 -21.18 14.17 -10.34
CA GLU A 40 -19.84 14.17 -10.92
C GLU A 40 -18.75 14.07 -9.84
N ALA A 41 -18.91 14.81 -8.74
CA ALA A 41 -17.98 14.76 -7.61
C ALA A 41 -17.98 13.39 -6.92
N ALA A 42 -19.15 12.79 -6.68
CA ALA A 42 -19.26 11.46 -6.11
C ALA A 42 -18.63 10.39 -7.02
N LEU A 43 -18.86 10.48 -8.34
CA LEU A 43 -18.27 9.57 -9.31
C LEU A 43 -16.74 9.71 -9.39
N GLN A 44 -16.22 10.95 -9.32
CA GLN A 44 -14.79 11.20 -9.28
C GLN A 44 -14.15 10.56 -8.05
N ASN A 45 -14.75 10.72 -6.86
CA ASN A 45 -14.25 10.08 -5.65
C ASN A 45 -14.19 8.55 -5.78
N GLN A 46 -15.20 7.93 -6.41
CA GLN A 46 -15.20 6.48 -6.64
C GLN A 46 -14.08 6.06 -7.61
N LEU A 47 -13.86 6.82 -8.68
CA LEU A 47 -12.75 6.58 -9.63
C LEU A 47 -11.39 6.72 -8.95
N ASP A 48 -11.22 7.70 -8.06
CA ASP A 48 -9.98 7.90 -7.32
C ASP A 48 -9.69 6.74 -6.36
N ILE A 49 -10.73 6.23 -5.67
CA ILE A 49 -10.61 5.04 -4.80
C ILE A 49 -10.22 3.80 -5.61
N LEU A 50 -10.85 3.58 -6.77
CA LEU A 50 -10.54 2.45 -7.65
C LEU A 50 -9.12 2.54 -8.20
N THR A 51 -8.69 3.73 -8.62
CA THR A 51 -7.34 3.99 -9.14
C THR A 51 -6.30 3.73 -8.05
N TYR A 52 -6.50 4.28 -6.85
CA TYR A 52 -5.64 4.04 -5.70
C TYR A 52 -5.55 2.56 -5.33
N THR A 53 -6.66 1.84 -5.39
CA THR A 53 -6.70 0.40 -5.10
C THR A 53 -5.96 -0.42 -6.16
N SER A 54 -6.11 -0.07 -7.44
CA SER A 54 -5.37 -0.70 -8.54
C SER A 54 -3.86 -0.48 -8.39
N GLU A 55 -3.43 0.76 -8.13
CA GLU A 55 -2.02 1.08 -7.88
C GLU A 55 -1.45 0.30 -6.69
N LYS A 56 -2.23 0.15 -5.62
CA LYS A 56 -1.82 -0.59 -4.43
C LYS A 56 -1.55 -2.06 -4.74
N LEU A 57 -2.33 -2.68 -5.64
CA LEU A 57 -2.10 -4.05 -6.09
C LEU A 57 -0.92 -4.17 -7.04
N ASP A 58 -0.64 -3.16 -7.86
CA ASP A 58 0.47 -3.18 -8.81
C ASP A 58 1.85 -3.05 -8.13
N ARG A 59 1.95 -2.29 -7.03
CA ARG A 59 3.23 -2.06 -6.32
C ARG A 59 3.83 -3.30 -5.65
N ASN A 60 3.13 -4.45 -5.63
CA ASN A 60 3.55 -5.72 -5.03
C ASN A 60 4.26 -5.57 -3.67
N VAL A 61 3.72 -4.69 -2.80
CA VAL A 61 4.39 -4.30 -1.55
C VAL A 61 4.15 -5.36 -0.48
N ILE A 62 5.24 -5.92 0.04
CA ILE A 62 5.19 -6.77 1.23
C ILE A 62 4.99 -5.87 2.47
N ARG A 63 3.91 -6.11 3.21
CA ARG A 63 3.65 -5.43 4.49
C ARG A 63 4.01 -6.35 5.64
N ILE A 64 4.97 -5.91 6.46
CA ILE A 64 5.40 -6.64 7.65
C ILE A 64 4.88 -5.87 8.87
N ALA A 65 4.11 -6.55 9.72
CA ALA A 65 3.64 -6.00 10.99
C ALA A 65 4.33 -6.76 12.13
N THR A 66 5.05 -6.03 12.99
CA THR A 66 5.75 -6.62 14.15
C THR A 66 4.97 -6.36 15.43
N PHE A 67 4.59 -7.42 16.12
CA PHE A 67 3.89 -7.37 17.41
C PHE A 67 4.78 -7.91 18.54
N GLY A 68 4.45 -7.59 19.79
CA GLY A 68 5.13 -8.16 20.97
C GLY A 68 5.21 -7.20 22.15
N MET A 69 5.71 -7.68 23.29
CA MET A 69 5.79 -6.93 24.54
C MET A 69 6.67 -5.66 24.43
N VAL A 70 6.35 -4.64 25.23
CA VAL A 70 7.17 -3.42 25.35
C VAL A 70 8.59 -3.76 25.86
N SER A 71 9.58 -2.96 25.49
CA SER A 71 10.98 -3.10 25.93
C SER A 71 11.73 -4.38 25.48
N ARG A 72 11.27 -5.05 24.42
CA ARG A 72 11.93 -6.25 23.83
C ARG A 72 12.66 -5.99 22.51
N GLY A 73 13.00 -4.74 22.22
CA GLY A 73 13.83 -4.41 21.06
C GLY A 73 13.14 -4.44 19.69
N LYS A 74 11.80 -4.51 19.59
CA LYS A 74 11.08 -4.49 18.30
C LYS A 74 11.50 -3.32 17.40
N SER A 75 11.51 -2.11 17.97
CA SER A 75 11.94 -0.90 17.27
C SER A 75 13.43 -0.94 16.91
N ALA A 76 14.27 -1.61 17.71
CA ALA A 76 15.70 -1.77 17.43
C ALA A 76 15.95 -2.73 16.26
N VAL A 77 15.23 -3.86 16.19
CA VAL A 77 15.29 -4.79 15.06
C VAL A 77 14.81 -4.12 13.78
N LEU A 78 13.69 -3.41 13.82
CA LEU A 78 13.20 -2.66 12.66
C LEU A 78 14.19 -1.59 12.19
N ASN A 79 14.82 -0.85 13.11
CA ASN A 79 15.86 0.11 12.76
C ASN A 79 17.09 -0.56 12.12
N ALA A 80 17.48 -1.75 12.61
CA ALA A 80 18.59 -2.51 12.04
C ALA A 80 18.27 -3.01 10.63
N LEU A 81 17.05 -3.54 10.41
CA LEU A 81 16.58 -3.98 9.09
C LEU A 81 16.49 -2.82 8.10
N LEU A 82 16.04 -1.66 8.55
CA LEU A 82 15.95 -0.44 7.74
C LEU A 82 17.30 0.25 7.55
N GLY A 83 18.34 -0.13 8.30
CA GLY A 83 19.65 0.54 8.31
C GLY A 83 19.62 1.97 8.87
N GLN A 84 18.52 2.38 9.51
CA GLN A 84 18.25 3.76 9.92
C GLN A 84 17.53 3.79 11.27
N LYS A 85 17.87 4.75 12.14
CA LYS A 85 17.22 4.93 13.45
C LYS A 85 15.93 5.74 13.34
N ILE A 86 14.92 5.21 12.64
CA ILE A 86 13.64 5.90 12.40
C ILE A 86 12.68 5.78 13.60
N LEU A 87 12.67 4.61 14.24
CA LEU A 87 11.84 4.35 15.41
C LEU A 87 12.61 4.70 16.68
N GLN A 88 11.97 5.41 17.61
CA GLN A 88 12.59 5.75 18.89
C GLN A 88 12.86 4.47 19.68
N THR A 89 14.12 4.30 20.08
CA THR A 89 14.60 3.21 20.93
C THR A 89 15.28 3.83 22.14
N GLY A 90 14.81 3.53 23.34
CA GLY A 90 15.40 4.04 24.58
C GLY A 90 15.11 3.10 25.76
N PRO A 91 15.87 3.20 26.86
CA PRO A 91 15.69 2.40 28.07
C PRO A 91 14.40 2.76 28.83
N LEU A 92 13.81 3.92 28.55
CA LEU A 92 12.50 4.31 29.05
C LEU A 92 11.42 3.49 28.32
N ASN A 93 10.62 2.76 29.10
CA ASN A 93 9.56 1.91 28.57
C ASN A 93 8.53 2.75 27.77
N GLY A 94 8.02 2.19 26.68
CA GLY A 94 6.85 2.76 26.00
C GLY A 94 7.10 3.98 25.10
N VAL A 95 8.32 4.19 24.60
CA VAL A 95 8.62 5.31 23.67
C VAL A 95 7.96 5.20 22.29
N THR A 96 7.42 4.02 21.92
CA THR A 96 6.59 3.85 20.72
C THR A 96 5.12 3.73 21.15
N GLN A 97 4.47 4.87 21.37
CA GLN A 97 3.07 4.94 21.83
C GLN A 97 2.04 4.81 20.69
N TRP A 98 2.47 5.07 19.45
CA TRP A 98 1.59 5.11 18.28
C TRP A 98 2.06 4.13 17.20
N PRO A 99 1.13 3.42 16.52
CA PRO A 99 1.48 2.62 15.34
C PRO A 99 2.17 3.49 14.29
N ARG A 100 3.33 3.06 13.81
CA ARG A 100 4.06 3.72 12.72
C ARG A 100 4.23 2.77 11.56
N SER A 101 3.99 3.29 10.36
CA SER A 101 4.29 2.61 9.11
C SER A 101 5.48 3.30 8.46
N VAL A 102 6.50 2.53 8.08
CA VAL A 102 7.69 3.04 7.40
C VAL A 102 7.78 2.34 6.05
N ARG A 103 8.01 3.12 4.98
CA ARG A 103 8.29 2.55 3.66
C ARG A 103 9.76 2.16 3.60
N TRP A 104 10.03 0.87 3.49
CA TRP A 104 11.38 0.41 3.22
C TRP A 104 11.73 0.74 1.77
N THR A 105 12.68 1.66 1.59
CA THR A 105 13.26 1.98 0.28
C THR A 105 14.64 1.37 0.26
N ILE A 106 14.90 0.45 -0.67
CA ILE A 106 16.23 -0.11 -0.87
C ILE A 106 17.06 1.01 -1.50
N PRO A 107 18.15 1.47 -0.86
CA PRO A 107 19.02 2.45 -1.49
C PRO A 107 19.55 1.85 -2.80
N ALA A 108 19.45 2.60 -3.90
CA ALA A 108 20.07 2.19 -5.16
C ALA A 108 21.56 1.97 -4.89
N VAL A 109 22.05 0.77 -5.19
CA VAL A 109 23.48 0.47 -5.08
C VAL A 109 24.20 1.37 -6.08
N PRO A 110 25.08 2.29 -5.66
CA PRO A 110 25.82 3.11 -6.60
C PRO A 110 26.83 2.21 -7.32
N GLY A 111 26.60 1.90 -8.59
CA GLY A 111 27.61 1.25 -9.44
C GLY A 111 27.21 -0.03 -10.19
N GLU A 112 25.93 -0.38 -10.33
CA GLU A 112 25.50 -1.43 -11.27
C GLU A 112 24.63 -0.81 -12.38
N ASP A 113 25.31 -0.43 -13.47
CA ASP A 113 24.76 -0.34 -14.84
C ASP A 113 25.20 -1.61 -15.60
#